data_AF-A0A3B8RWX8-F1
#
_entry.id   AF-A0A3B8RWX8-F1
#
_cell.length_a   1.000
_cell.length_b   1.000
_cell.length_c   1.000
_cell.angle_alpha   90.00
_cell.angle_beta   90.00
_cell.angle_gamma   90.00
#
_symmetry.space_group_name_H-M   'P 1'
#
loop_
_entity.id
_entity.type
_entity.pdbx_description
1 polymer ?
#
loop_
_entity_poly.entity_id
_entity_poly.type
_entity_poly.pdbx_seq_one_letter_code
_entity_poly.pdbx_strand_id
1 'polypeptide(L)'
;MAEWYAHEFDVMGTRASIELWSDSNANAQDSFSMVEAEMRRIESVMSSYIEGSELSAVNRLSAYQPLILTSELYQLIQKSLYFSGISNGAFDITYASVGHLYNYRDGIKPDDQYIQSALELVDWQSLILNKTTQALTFTKDNMQINLGGIAKGYAVDRSIELLVGRGVVSAIVSAGGDSRMIGDRGAVFNQVDATEKIDVVGHKKAKRIPWMVGIKHPRQDEGTALRMPLMDTAIS
;
A
#
# COMPACT_ATOMS: atom_id res chain seq x y z
N MET A 1 8.06 5.16 -29.59
CA MET A 1 9.43 4.80 -29.17
C MET A 1 9.37 4.60 -27.68
N ALA A 2 10.16 3.67 -27.14
CA ALA A 2 10.06 3.40 -25.71
C ALA A 2 10.51 4.61 -24.89
N GLU A 3 9.71 5.00 -23.92
CA GLU A 3 9.93 6.17 -23.06
C GLU A 3 9.26 5.98 -21.68
N TRP A 4 9.54 6.91 -20.78
CA TRP A 4 8.91 6.96 -19.47
C TRP A 4 7.55 7.66 -19.56
N TYR A 5 6.54 7.02 -18.99
CA TYR A 5 5.20 7.60 -18.83
C TYR A 5 4.90 7.73 -17.34
N ALA A 6 4.16 8.78 -16.97
CA ALA A 6 3.72 8.99 -15.61
C ALA A 6 2.22 9.33 -15.56
N HIS A 7 1.56 8.93 -14.48
CA HIS A 7 0.17 9.23 -14.19
C HIS A 7 -0.02 9.45 -12.70
N GLU A 8 -0.88 10.41 -12.36
CA GLU A 8 -1.22 10.77 -10.99
C GLU A 8 -2.73 10.84 -10.81
N PHE A 9 -3.22 10.35 -9.67
CA PHE A 9 -4.64 10.32 -9.36
C PHE A 9 -4.86 10.28 -7.84
N ASP A 10 -6.06 10.68 -7.41
CA ASP A 10 -6.44 10.63 -5.99
C ASP A 10 -7.20 9.33 -5.69
N VAL A 11 -6.74 8.63 -4.66
CA VAL A 11 -7.30 7.36 -4.18
C VAL A 11 -6.84 7.08 -2.75
N MET A 12 -7.60 6.34 -1.96
CA MET A 12 -7.23 5.92 -0.60
C MET A 12 -6.89 7.11 0.33
N GLY A 13 -7.56 8.25 0.13
CA GLY A 13 -7.34 9.47 0.90
C GLY A 13 -6.00 10.19 0.67
N THR A 14 -5.27 9.84 -0.41
CA THR A 14 -3.98 10.43 -0.77
C THR A 14 -3.83 10.62 -2.28
N ARG A 15 -2.82 11.38 -2.69
CA ARG A 15 -2.30 11.36 -4.06
C ARG A 15 -1.50 10.07 -4.26
N ALA A 16 -1.78 9.35 -5.35
CA ALA A 16 -1.01 8.23 -5.85
C ALA A 16 -0.35 8.60 -7.19
N SER A 17 0.77 7.95 -7.49
CA SER A 17 1.52 8.15 -8.73
C SER A 17 2.04 6.83 -9.27
N ILE A 18 2.07 6.71 -10.59
CA ILE A 18 2.68 5.60 -11.33
C ILE A 18 3.67 6.22 -12.31
N GLU A 19 4.90 5.72 -12.34
CA GLU A 19 5.87 6.01 -13.40
C GLU A 19 6.34 4.66 -13.96
N LEU A 20 6.26 4.44 -15.28
CA LEU A 20 6.63 3.18 -15.93
C LEU A 20 7.29 3.40 -17.28
N TRP A 21 8.14 2.45 -17.67
CA TRP A 21 8.73 2.39 -19.00
C TRP A 21 7.82 1.60 -19.95
N SER A 22 7.47 2.18 -21.09
CA SER A 22 6.63 1.52 -22.10
C SER A 22 7.08 1.83 -23.51
N ASP A 23 6.79 0.94 -24.45
CA ASP A 23 7.07 1.08 -25.89
C ASP A 23 6.07 1.97 -26.63
N SER A 24 4.90 2.18 -26.04
CA SER A 24 3.81 2.97 -26.60
C SER A 24 2.95 3.64 -25.53
N ASN A 25 2.41 4.82 -25.87
CA ASN A 25 1.48 5.54 -25.02
C ASN A 25 0.22 4.71 -24.73
N ALA A 26 -0.32 3.98 -25.73
CA ALA A 26 -1.50 3.15 -25.53
C ALA A 26 -1.30 2.08 -24.44
N ASN A 27 -0.18 1.34 -24.47
CA ASN A 27 0.16 0.35 -23.44
C ASN A 27 0.33 0.99 -22.05
N ALA A 28 0.90 2.20 -22.00
CA ALA A 28 1.03 2.95 -20.75
C ALA A 28 -0.34 3.36 -20.18
N GLN A 29 -1.24 3.93 -21.00
CA GLN A 29 -2.59 4.33 -20.57
C GLN A 29 -3.42 3.14 -20.08
N ASP A 30 -3.34 2.00 -20.77
CA ASP A 30 -4.02 0.79 -20.35
C ASP A 30 -3.50 0.31 -18.98
N SER A 31 -2.18 0.41 -18.76
CA SER A 31 -1.52 0.05 -17.51
C SER A 31 -1.92 0.99 -16.36
N PHE A 32 -1.99 2.29 -16.62
CA PHE A 32 -2.48 3.28 -15.65
C PHE A 32 -3.94 3.03 -15.28
N SER A 33 -4.81 2.82 -16.26
CA SER A 33 -6.23 2.57 -16.05
C SER A 33 -6.46 1.30 -15.22
N MET A 34 -5.66 0.24 -15.47
CA MET A 34 -5.72 -1.00 -14.72
C MET A 34 -5.30 -0.82 -13.26
N VAL A 35 -4.18 -0.12 -13.02
CA VAL A 35 -3.69 0.13 -11.65
C VAL A 35 -4.67 1.02 -10.88
N GLU A 36 -5.15 2.09 -11.50
CA GLU A 36 -6.13 2.99 -10.89
C GLU A 36 -7.42 2.25 -10.53
N ALA A 37 -7.94 1.42 -11.45
CA ALA A 37 -9.11 0.59 -11.19
C ALA A 37 -8.89 -0.38 -10.01
N GLU A 38 -7.72 -1.02 -9.92
CA GLU A 38 -7.42 -1.94 -8.82
C GLU A 38 -7.32 -1.20 -7.47
N MET A 39 -6.64 -0.04 -7.42
CA MET A 39 -6.55 0.74 -6.19
C MET A 39 -7.93 1.24 -5.74
N ARG A 40 -8.80 1.65 -6.68
CA ARG A 40 -10.18 2.04 -6.38
C ARG A 40 -11.02 0.85 -5.92
N ARG A 41 -10.83 -0.34 -6.48
CA ARG A 41 -11.48 -1.57 -6.02
C ARG A 41 -11.07 -1.90 -4.59
N ILE A 42 -9.77 -1.88 -4.30
CA ILE A 42 -9.23 -2.12 -2.95
C ILE A 42 -9.81 -1.11 -1.96
N GLU A 43 -9.83 0.18 -2.30
CA GLU A 43 -10.48 1.23 -1.49
C GLU A 43 -11.95 0.90 -1.21
N SER A 44 -12.71 0.50 -2.22
CA SER A 44 -14.14 0.20 -2.10
C SER A 44 -14.44 -0.97 -1.15
N VAL A 45 -13.50 -1.90 -0.96
CA VAL A 45 -13.65 -3.07 -0.08
C VAL A 45 -13.06 -2.82 1.31
N MET A 46 -11.92 -2.11 1.38
CA MET A 46 -11.09 -2.01 2.58
C MET A 46 -11.18 -0.65 3.31
N SER A 47 -11.98 0.30 2.82
CA SER A 47 -12.17 1.59 3.49
C SER A 47 -13.26 1.50 4.56
N SER A 48 -12.91 1.85 5.80
CA SER A 48 -13.90 2.02 6.88
C SER A 48 -14.73 3.31 6.74
N TYR A 49 -14.40 4.19 5.80
CA TYR A 49 -15.15 5.41 5.50
C TYR A 49 -16.21 5.22 4.42
N ILE A 50 -16.17 4.10 3.68
CA ILE A 50 -17.16 3.76 2.66
C ILE A 50 -18.19 2.84 3.32
N GLU A 51 -19.42 3.32 3.50
CA GLU A 51 -20.48 2.60 4.22
C GLU A 51 -20.75 1.20 3.65
N GLY A 52 -20.71 1.07 2.32
CA GLY A 52 -20.94 -0.16 1.59
C GLY A 52 -19.75 -1.12 1.51
N SER A 53 -18.60 -0.77 2.09
CA SER A 53 -17.42 -1.63 2.05
C SER A 53 -17.56 -2.87 2.92
N GLU A 54 -16.81 -3.91 2.58
CA GLU A 54 -16.73 -5.12 3.40
C GLU A 54 -16.16 -4.82 4.79
N LEU A 55 -15.15 -3.94 4.89
CA LEU A 55 -14.59 -3.54 6.18
C LEU A 55 -15.60 -2.79 7.06
N SER A 56 -16.46 -1.95 6.47
CA SER A 56 -17.54 -1.30 7.20
C SER A 56 -18.58 -2.30 7.69
N ALA A 57 -18.86 -3.36 6.93
CA ALA A 57 -19.72 -4.45 7.38
C ALA A 57 -19.10 -5.22 8.56
N VAL A 58 -17.78 -5.49 8.51
CA VAL A 58 -17.02 -6.06 9.65
C VAL A 58 -17.23 -5.23 10.92
N ASN A 59 -16.99 -3.91 10.86
CA ASN A 59 -17.12 -3.03 12.03
C ASN A 59 -18.55 -2.97 12.60
N ARG A 60 -19.59 -3.21 11.78
CA ARG A 60 -20.98 -3.22 12.24
C ARG A 60 -21.42 -4.56 12.83
N LEU A 61 -20.88 -5.67 12.34
CA LEU A 61 -21.48 -6.99 12.53
C LEU A 61 -20.60 -7.97 13.32
N SER A 62 -19.27 -7.84 13.27
CA SER A 62 -18.36 -8.88 13.77
C SER A 62 -18.40 -9.07 15.29
N ALA A 63 -18.87 -8.10 16.08
CA ALA A 63 -19.10 -8.27 17.52
C ALA A 63 -20.33 -9.14 17.84
N TYR A 64 -21.32 -9.19 16.94
CA TYR A 64 -22.60 -9.85 17.18
C TYR A 64 -22.70 -11.22 16.51
N GLN A 65 -21.92 -11.45 15.45
CA GLN A 65 -21.92 -12.71 14.73
C GLN A 65 -20.61 -12.92 13.95
N PRO A 66 -20.19 -14.19 13.73
CA PRO A 66 -19.11 -14.49 12.81
C PRO A 66 -19.44 -14.01 11.40
N LEU A 67 -18.57 -13.20 10.80
CA LEU A 67 -18.73 -12.71 9.44
C LEU A 67 -17.73 -13.39 8.50
N ILE A 68 -18.23 -14.13 7.51
CA ILE A 68 -17.39 -14.74 6.46
C ILE A 68 -16.88 -13.62 5.54
N LEU A 69 -15.56 -13.55 5.39
CA LEU A 69 -14.92 -12.53 4.58
C LEU A 69 -14.50 -13.06 3.21
N THR A 70 -14.28 -12.16 2.27
CA THR A 70 -13.50 -12.45 1.07
C THR A 70 -12.11 -12.93 1.49
N SER A 71 -11.56 -13.86 0.71
CA SER A 71 -10.21 -14.38 0.97
C SER A 71 -9.16 -13.26 1.03
N GLU A 72 -9.34 -12.20 0.24
CA GLU A 72 -8.45 -11.05 0.20
C GLU A 72 -8.45 -10.28 1.53
N LEU A 73 -9.63 -9.86 2.01
CA LEU A 73 -9.74 -9.13 3.27
C LEU A 73 -9.31 -10.01 4.45
N TYR A 74 -9.70 -11.29 4.47
CA TYR A 74 -9.28 -12.24 5.49
C TYR A 74 -7.75 -12.32 5.60
N GLN A 75 -7.05 -12.46 4.47
CA GLN A 75 -5.59 -12.57 4.44
C GLN A 75 -4.92 -11.27 4.91
N LEU A 76 -5.48 -10.11 4.55
CA LEU A 76 -4.91 -8.83 4.99
C LEU A 76 -5.10 -8.60 6.50
N ILE A 77 -6.25 -8.99 7.06
CA ILE A 77 -6.48 -8.97 8.50
C ILE A 77 -5.57 -9.97 9.20
N GLN A 78 -5.41 -11.18 8.67
CA GLN A 78 -4.47 -12.16 9.19
C GLN A 78 -3.02 -11.62 9.22
N LYS A 79 -2.58 -10.96 8.15
CA LYS A 79 -1.26 -10.32 8.07
C LYS A 79 -1.14 -9.16 9.07
N SER A 80 -2.23 -8.42 9.28
CA SER A 80 -2.28 -7.36 10.29
C SER A 80 -2.08 -7.92 11.70
N LEU A 81 -2.78 -9.01 12.04
CA LEU A 81 -2.61 -9.70 13.33
C LEU A 81 -1.21 -10.27 13.54
N TYR A 82 -0.58 -10.77 12.46
CA TYR A 82 0.82 -11.17 12.51
C TYR A 82 1.73 -9.98 12.90
N PHE A 83 1.55 -8.81 12.27
CA PHE A 83 2.31 -7.62 12.62
C PHE A 83 2.03 -7.12 14.04
N SER A 84 0.78 -7.19 14.49
CA SER A 84 0.43 -6.89 15.89
C SER A 84 1.15 -7.83 16.86
N GLY A 85 1.24 -9.12 16.54
CA GLY A 85 2.00 -10.10 17.33
C GLY A 85 3.49 -9.79 17.41
N ILE A 86 4.18 -9.62 16.28
CA ILE A 86 5.64 -9.40 16.30
C ILE A 86 6.05 -8.02 16.83
N SER A 87 5.14 -7.05 16.82
CA SER A 87 5.36 -5.70 17.35
C SER A 87 4.88 -5.53 18.80
N ASN A 88 4.39 -6.59 19.44
CA ASN A 88 3.75 -6.55 20.76
C ASN A 88 2.65 -5.48 20.86
N GLY A 89 1.82 -5.36 19.82
CA GLY A 89 0.71 -4.40 19.75
C GLY A 89 1.08 -2.97 19.36
N ALA A 90 2.35 -2.67 19.05
CA ALA A 90 2.72 -1.33 18.58
C ALA A 90 2.08 -1.00 17.22
N PHE A 91 1.90 -2.01 16.36
CA PHE A 91 0.98 -1.94 15.22
C PHE A 91 -0.34 -2.63 15.64
N ASP A 92 -1.44 -1.90 15.67
CA ASP A 92 -2.75 -2.46 16.02
C ASP A 92 -3.87 -1.85 15.18
N ILE A 93 -4.53 -2.68 14.35
CA ILE A 93 -5.64 -2.24 13.50
C ILE A 93 -6.91 -1.91 14.29
N THR A 94 -7.02 -2.39 15.53
CA THR A 94 -8.12 -2.04 16.46
C THR A 94 -7.95 -0.66 17.09
N TYR A 95 -6.83 0.04 16.83
CA TYR A 95 -6.67 1.45 17.17
C TYR A 95 -7.85 2.28 16.66
N ALA A 96 -8.52 1.86 15.59
CA ALA A 96 -9.72 2.49 15.06
C ALA A 96 -10.82 2.72 16.12
N SER A 97 -10.94 1.86 17.13
CA SER A 97 -11.89 2.03 18.24
C SER A 97 -11.75 3.37 18.98
N VAL A 98 -10.55 3.95 18.98
CA VAL A 98 -10.26 5.28 19.54
C VAL A 98 -9.89 6.29 18.45
N GLY A 99 -9.20 5.83 17.40
CA GLY A 99 -8.59 6.66 16.38
C GLY A 99 -9.56 7.47 15.54
N HIS A 100 -10.77 6.97 15.29
CA HIS A 100 -11.80 7.68 14.51
C HIS A 100 -12.27 8.98 15.19
N LEU A 101 -12.04 9.12 16.49
CA LEU A 101 -12.39 10.31 17.27
C LEU A 101 -11.41 11.47 17.06
N TYR A 102 -10.20 11.19 16.58
CA TYR A 102 -9.21 12.21 16.28
C TYR A 102 -9.46 12.77 14.89
N ASN A 103 -9.59 14.09 14.79
CA ASN A 103 -9.47 14.79 13.53
C ASN A 103 -8.19 15.63 13.54
N TYR A 104 -7.10 15.00 13.08
CA TYR A 104 -5.78 15.62 13.05
C TYR A 104 -5.70 16.85 12.15
N ARG A 105 -6.52 16.92 11.09
CA ARG A 105 -6.52 18.07 10.16
C ARG A 105 -7.07 19.32 10.85
N ASP A 106 -8.12 19.14 11.65
CA ASP A 106 -8.78 20.22 12.35
C ASP A 106 -8.28 20.40 13.80
N GLY A 107 -7.25 19.62 14.21
CA GLY A 107 -6.68 19.66 15.55
C GLY A 107 -7.64 19.20 16.65
N ILE A 108 -8.68 18.42 16.31
CA ILE A 108 -9.70 17.96 17.25
C ILE A 108 -9.21 16.68 17.93
N LYS A 109 -9.17 16.73 19.26
CA LYS A 109 -8.89 15.59 20.13
C LYS A 109 -10.17 15.25 20.93
N PRO A 110 -10.51 13.96 21.10
CA PRO A 110 -11.58 13.55 22.00
C PRO A 110 -11.28 13.87 23.47
N ASP A 111 -12.34 13.89 24.27
CA ASP A 111 -12.24 14.03 25.72
C ASP A 111 -11.47 12.85 26.35
N ASP A 112 -10.67 13.15 27.37
CA ASP A 112 -9.77 12.17 28.01
C ASP A 112 -10.54 11.04 28.71
N GLN A 113 -11.74 11.30 29.25
CA GLN A 113 -12.57 10.27 29.87
C GLN A 113 -13.08 9.27 28.83
N TYR A 114 -13.48 9.78 27.66
CA TYR A 114 -13.88 8.92 26.54
C TYR A 114 -12.73 8.09 26.00
N ILE A 115 -11.54 8.69 25.80
CA ILE A 115 -10.33 7.93 25.43
C ILE A 115 -10.13 6.79 26.43
N GLN A 116 -10.10 7.11 27.73
CA GLN A 116 -9.85 6.13 28.77
C GLN A 116 -10.86 4.97 28.75
N SER A 117 -12.15 5.27 28.49
CA SER A 117 -13.19 4.24 28.39
C SER A 117 -13.08 3.36 27.14
N ALA A 118 -12.48 3.88 26.06
CA ALA A 118 -12.34 3.18 24.79
C ALA A 118 -10.98 2.47 24.61
N LEU A 119 -10.01 2.73 25.50
CA LEU A 119 -8.69 2.07 25.45
C LEU A 119 -8.79 0.54 25.54
N GLU A 120 -9.76 0.02 26.28
CA GLU A 120 -9.99 -1.43 26.37
C GLU A 120 -10.44 -2.06 25.05
N LEU A 121 -10.92 -1.25 24.10
CA LEU A 121 -11.32 -1.68 22.75
C LEU A 121 -10.17 -1.67 21.74
N VAL A 122 -8.99 -1.16 22.14
CA VAL A 122 -7.74 -1.30 21.36
C VAL A 122 -7.05 -2.57 21.84
N ASP A 123 -7.45 -3.68 21.23
CA ASP A 123 -7.00 -5.02 21.59
C ASP A 123 -7.10 -5.96 20.38
N TRP A 124 -6.03 -6.05 19.60
CA TRP A 124 -5.96 -6.98 18.47
C TRP A 124 -6.21 -8.45 18.83
N GLN A 125 -6.01 -8.86 20.09
CA GLN A 125 -6.19 -10.25 20.53
C GLN A 125 -7.67 -10.62 20.63
N SER A 126 -8.55 -9.61 20.70
CA SER A 126 -10.00 -9.77 20.66
C SER A 126 -10.55 -10.00 19.25
N LEU A 127 -9.68 -10.03 18.22
CA LEU A 127 -10.04 -10.42 16.85
C LEU A 127 -9.81 -11.93 16.65
N ILE A 128 -10.90 -12.69 16.48
CA ILE A 128 -10.86 -14.14 16.32
C ILE A 128 -11.07 -14.51 14.86
N LEU A 129 -10.03 -15.05 14.23
CA LEU A 129 -10.08 -15.57 12.86
C LEU A 129 -10.28 -17.09 12.83
N ASN A 130 -11.29 -17.54 12.09
CA ASN A 130 -11.47 -18.94 11.77
C ASN A 130 -10.87 -19.26 10.39
N LYS A 131 -9.78 -20.03 10.37
CA LYS A 131 -9.07 -20.39 9.14
C LYS A 131 -9.89 -21.26 8.18
N THR A 132 -10.76 -22.11 8.70
CA THR A 132 -11.55 -23.04 7.88
C THR A 132 -12.70 -22.33 7.17
N THR A 133 -13.39 -21.44 7.87
CA THR A 133 -14.56 -20.73 7.33
C THR A 133 -14.24 -19.34 6.78
N GLN A 134 -13.02 -18.84 6.99
CA GLN A 134 -12.63 -17.45 6.75
C GLN A 134 -13.50 -16.42 7.50
N ALA A 135 -14.06 -16.83 8.65
CA ALA A 135 -14.88 -15.94 9.46
C ALA A 135 -14.05 -15.10 10.43
N LEU A 136 -14.46 -13.86 10.65
CA LEU A 136 -13.94 -12.95 11.67
C LEU A 136 -15.03 -12.65 12.71
N THR A 137 -14.66 -12.70 13.98
CA THR A 137 -15.51 -12.33 15.13
C THR A 137 -14.73 -11.41 16.06
N PHE A 138 -15.40 -10.40 16.62
CA PHE A 138 -14.87 -9.55 17.69
C PHE A 138 -15.42 -10.06 19.02
N THR A 139 -14.59 -10.14 20.04
CA THR A 139 -15.03 -10.53 21.39
C THR A 139 -15.53 -9.36 22.24
N LYS A 140 -15.43 -8.13 21.72
CA LYS A 140 -15.80 -6.88 22.41
C LYS A 140 -16.79 -6.09 21.58
N ASP A 141 -17.87 -5.66 22.22
CA ASP A 141 -18.84 -4.73 21.65
C ASP A 141 -18.19 -3.37 21.35
N ASN A 142 -18.64 -2.70 20.29
CA ASN A 142 -18.14 -1.39 19.83
C ASN A 142 -16.67 -1.36 19.37
N MET A 143 -15.96 -2.49 19.35
CA MET A 143 -14.64 -2.59 18.74
C MET A 143 -14.73 -2.31 17.23
N GLN A 144 -13.75 -1.58 16.71
CA GLN A 144 -13.62 -1.29 15.29
C GLN A 144 -12.21 -1.57 14.82
N ILE A 145 -12.06 -1.89 13.54
CA ILE A 145 -10.77 -2.00 12.86
C ILE A 145 -10.64 -1.01 11.71
N ASN A 146 -9.40 -0.60 11.45
CA ASN A 146 -9.01 0.23 10.30
C ASN A 146 -7.70 -0.30 9.72
N LEU A 147 -7.62 -0.39 8.40
CA LEU A 147 -6.48 -0.96 7.68
C LEU A 147 -5.52 0.11 7.12
N GLY A 148 -5.64 1.37 7.53
CA GLY A 148 -4.87 2.50 6.99
C GLY A 148 -3.35 2.37 7.13
N GLY A 149 -2.89 1.61 8.13
CA GLY A 149 -1.48 1.28 8.36
C GLY A 149 -0.93 0.14 7.50
N ILE A 150 -1.73 -0.53 6.66
CA ILE A 150 -1.27 -1.67 5.84
C ILE A 150 -1.88 -1.69 4.42
N ALA A 151 -3.08 -1.13 4.22
CA ALA A 151 -3.83 -1.22 2.98
C ALA A 151 -3.16 -0.49 1.80
N LYS A 152 -2.46 0.63 2.04
CA LYS A 152 -1.76 1.37 0.98
C LYS A 152 -0.58 0.59 0.43
N GLY A 153 0.31 0.11 1.31
CA GLY A 153 1.38 -0.82 0.93
C GLY A 153 0.85 -2.07 0.21
N TYR A 154 -0.28 -2.63 0.64
CA TYR A 154 -0.95 -3.73 -0.07
C TYR A 154 -1.39 -3.32 -1.49
N ALA A 155 -2.05 -2.17 -1.65
CA ALA A 155 -2.50 -1.68 -2.96
C ALA A 155 -1.32 -1.40 -3.91
N VAL A 156 -0.23 -0.85 -3.38
CA VAL A 156 1.03 -0.64 -4.11
C VAL A 156 1.64 -1.97 -4.56
N ASP A 157 1.69 -2.97 -3.69
CA ASP A 157 2.16 -4.32 -4.02
C ASP A 157 1.32 -4.95 -5.14
N ARG A 158 -0.01 -4.91 -5.01
CA ARG A 158 -0.95 -5.44 -6.01
C ARG A 158 -0.82 -4.74 -7.36
N SER A 159 -0.61 -3.43 -7.34
CA SER A 159 -0.40 -2.63 -8.55
C SER A 159 0.86 -3.08 -9.29
N ILE A 160 1.95 -3.30 -8.56
CA ILE A 160 3.21 -3.81 -9.14
C ILE A 160 3.03 -5.21 -9.70
N GLU A 161 2.32 -6.10 -9.00
CA GLU A 161 2.02 -7.45 -9.49
C GLU A 161 1.23 -7.42 -10.81
N LEU A 162 0.25 -6.52 -10.93
CA LEU A 162 -0.51 -6.33 -12.18
C LEU A 162 0.38 -5.81 -13.32
N LEU A 163 1.26 -4.84 -13.04
CA LEU A 163 2.19 -4.31 -14.04
C LEU A 163 3.18 -5.38 -14.51
N VAL A 164 3.75 -6.16 -13.59
CA VAL A 164 4.61 -7.32 -13.91
C VAL A 164 3.85 -8.34 -14.76
N GLY A 165 2.58 -8.62 -14.42
CA GLY A 165 1.72 -9.52 -15.19
C GLY A 165 1.47 -9.06 -16.63
N ARG A 166 1.59 -7.75 -16.91
CA ARG A 166 1.55 -7.17 -18.26
C ARG A 166 2.91 -7.06 -18.95
N GLY A 167 3.97 -7.58 -18.34
CA GLY A 167 5.32 -7.54 -18.89
C GLY A 167 6.02 -6.19 -18.71
N VAL A 168 5.52 -5.31 -17.83
CA VAL A 168 6.23 -4.08 -17.47
C VAL A 168 7.49 -4.45 -16.71
N VAL A 169 8.64 -4.01 -17.23
CA VAL A 169 9.96 -4.39 -16.70
C VAL A 169 10.55 -3.34 -15.76
N SER A 170 10.06 -2.10 -15.78
CA SER A 170 10.55 -1.03 -14.91
C SER A 170 9.42 -0.05 -14.62
N ALA A 171 9.11 0.09 -13.33
CA ALA A 171 8.06 0.95 -12.84
C ALA A 171 8.26 1.28 -11.37
N ILE A 172 7.66 2.39 -10.94
CA ILE A 172 7.43 2.73 -9.54
C ILE A 172 5.95 3.09 -9.36
N VAL A 173 5.34 2.53 -8.32
CA VAL A 173 3.99 2.91 -7.86
C VAL A 173 4.14 3.46 -6.46
N SER A 174 3.51 4.61 -6.19
CA SER A 174 3.54 5.28 -4.89
C SER A 174 2.15 5.75 -4.46
N ALA A 175 1.85 5.65 -3.17
CA ALA A 175 0.62 6.17 -2.57
C ALA A 175 0.88 6.64 -1.13
N GLY A 176 0.88 7.96 -0.93
CA GLY A 176 0.98 8.55 0.42
C GLY A 176 2.25 8.19 1.19
N GLY A 177 3.38 8.05 0.49
CA GLY A 177 4.67 7.66 1.07
C GLY A 177 5.05 6.20 0.79
N ASP A 178 4.07 5.30 0.76
CA ASP A 178 4.29 3.88 0.46
C ASP A 178 4.63 3.74 -1.03
N SER A 179 5.80 3.17 -1.34
CA SER A 179 6.28 3.07 -2.71
C SER A 179 6.90 1.69 -2.97
N ARG A 180 6.67 1.14 -4.15
CA ARG A 180 7.35 -0.06 -4.63
C ARG A 180 7.83 0.16 -6.05
N MET A 181 9.06 -0.27 -6.30
CA MET A 181 9.72 -0.16 -7.59
C MET A 181 10.22 -1.52 -8.07
N ILE A 182 10.16 -1.70 -9.37
CA ILE A 182 10.73 -2.84 -10.10
C ILE A 182 11.66 -2.33 -11.18
N GLY A 183 12.62 -3.17 -11.57
CA GLY A 183 13.58 -2.85 -12.59
C GLY A 183 14.48 -1.69 -12.19
N ASP A 184 14.86 -0.90 -13.17
CA ASP A 184 15.77 0.21 -12.99
C ASP A 184 15.36 1.42 -13.83
N ARG A 185 15.86 2.61 -13.47
CA ARG A 185 15.54 3.87 -14.14
C ARG A 185 16.30 4.03 -15.47
N GLY A 186 17.18 3.09 -15.79
CA GLY A 186 18.08 3.14 -16.93
C GLY A 186 17.60 2.29 -18.09
N ALA A 187 16.28 2.19 -18.30
CA ALA A 187 15.65 1.40 -19.35
C ALA A 187 16.21 1.76 -20.74
N VAL A 188 17.36 1.18 -21.08
CA VAL A 188 17.99 1.15 -22.39
C VAL A 188 17.70 -0.26 -22.91
N PHE A 189 16.67 -0.37 -23.75
CA PHE A 189 16.71 -1.40 -24.78
C PHE A 189 17.75 -0.93 -25.81
N ASN A 190 18.80 -1.74 -25.99
CA ASN A 190 19.88 -1.50 -26.93
C ASN A 190 19.37 -1.01 -28.29
N GLN A 191 19.55 0.28 -28.58
CA GLN A 191 19.74 0.75 -29.94
C GLN A 191 21.13 1.39 -30.03
N VAL A 192 22.00 0.67 -30.75
CA VAL A 192 23.23 1.06 -31.46
C VAL A 192 24.46 1.53 -30.66
N ASP A 193 25.56 0.74 -30.69
CA ASP A 193 26.76 1.08 -31.48
C ASP A 193 27.94 0.09 -31.28
N ALA A 194 28.58 -0.24 -32.41
CA ALA A 194 29.55 -1.31 -32.61
C ALA A 194 30.98 -0.99 -32.14
N THR A 195 31.18 -0.03 -31.24
CA THR A 195 32.53 0.42 -30.87
C THR A 195 32.62 0.73 -29.38
N GLU A 196 32.61 -0.28 -28.52
CA GLU A 196 33.21 -0.14 -27.19
C GLU A 196 33.47 -1.50 -26.54
N LYS A 197 34.58 -1.55 -25.79
CA LYS A 197 35.36 -2.74 -25.44
C LYS A 197 34.57 -3.80 -24.66
N ILE A 198 34.89 -5.05 -25.00
CA ILE A 198 34.28 -6.29 -24.56
C ILE A 198 35.15 -6.89 -23.45
N ASP A 199 34.56 -7.24 -22.31
CA ASP A 199 35.24 -8.04 -21.28
C ASP A 199 35.40 -9.50 -21.74
N VAL A 200 36.37 -10.21 -21.14
CA VAL A 200 36.96 -11.51 -21.57
C VAL A 200 35.97 -12.68 -21.76
N VAL A 201 34.66 -12.49 -21.53
CA VAL A 201 33.57 -13.47 -21.71
C VAL A 201 32.43 -12.93 -22.60
N GLY A 202 32.65 -11.85 -23.37
CA GLY A 202 31.77 -11.50 -24.50
C GLY A 202 30.42 -10.83 -24.16
N HIS A 203 30.10 -10.57 -22.90
CA HIS A 203 28.81 -9.99 -22.50
C HIS A 203 28.96 -8.60 -21.89
N LYS A 204 28.48 -7.56 -22.58
CA LYS A 204 28.27 -6.22 -22.00
C LYS A 204 27.12 -6.29 -21.00
N LYS A 205 27.39 -6.17 -19.70
CA LYS A 205 26.31 -5.88 -18.73
C LYS A 205 25.95 -4.40 -18.85
N ALA A 206 24.76 -4.10 -19.36
CA ALA A 206 24.22 -2.74 -19.32
C ALA A 206 24.26 -2.22 -17.87
N LYS A 207 24.78 -1.02 -17.67
CA LYS A 207 24.87 -0.40 -16.35
C LYS A 207 23.46 -0.02 -15.90
N ARG A 208 22.86 -0.82 -15.00
CA ARG A 208 21.56 -0.52 -14.40
C ARG A 208 21.63 0.81 -13.64
N ILE A 209 20.63 1.68 -13.82
CA ILE A 209 20.55 2.97 -13.12
C ILE A 209 19.49 2.85 -12.03
N PRO A 210 19.85 2.89 -10.72
CA PRO A 210 18.86 2.70 -9.66
C PRO A 210 17.83 3.83 -9.62
N TRP A 211 16.69 3.55 -8.99
CA TRP A 211 15.74 4.58 -8.60
C TRP A 211 16.35 5.42 -7.47
N MET A 212 16.42 6.73 -7.65
CA MET A 212 16.85 7.63 -6.60
C MET A 212 15.63 8.11 -5.81
N VAL A 213 15.37 7.46 -4.68
CA VAL A 213 14.21 7.77 -3.82
C VAL A 213 14.64 8.71 -2.70
N GLY A 214 13.87 9.79 -2.50
CA GLY A 214 14.11 10.78 -1.46
C GLY A 214 13.30 10.49 -0.19
N ILE A 215 13.94 10.56 0.97
CA ILE A 215 13.27 10.59 2.28
C ILE A 215 13.01 12.05 2.63
N LYS A 216 11.74 12.43 2.74
CA LYS A 216 11.33 13.81 3.08
C LYS A 216 11.81 14.18 4.48
N HIS A 217 12.27 15.41 4.64
CA HIS A 217 12.59 15.97 5.94
C HIS A 217 11.29 16.28 6.71
N PRO A 218 11.06 15.75 7.92
CA PRO A 218 9.76 15.79 8.59
C PRO A 218 9.32 17.19 9.06
N ARG A 219 10.22 18.18 9.00
CA ARG A 219 9.98 19.57 9.44
C ARG A 219 10.29 20.63 8.38
N GLN A 220 10.47 20.22 7.12
CA GLN A 220 10.71 21.14 6.00
C GLN A 220 9.80 20.75 4.84
N ASP A 221 8.97 21.68 4.38
CA ASP A 221 7.91 21.37 3.42
C ASP A 221 8.44 20.81 2.09
N GLU A 222 9.60 21.29 1.65
CA GLU A 222 10.28 20.84 0.41
C GLU A 222 11.66 20.19 0.67
N GLY A 223 12.00 19.91 1.93
CA GLY A 223 13.30 19.35 2.28
C GLY A 223 13.39 17.86 1.99
N THR A 224 14.45 17.41 1.30
CA THR A 224 14.86 15.99 1.28
C THR A 224 15.97 15.79 2.28
N ALA A 225 15.76 14.93 3.28
CA ALA A 225 16.77 14.63 4.30
C ALA A 225 17.87 13.69 3.77
N LEU A 226 17.48 12.71 2.94
CA LEU A 226 18.38 11.71 2.36
C LEU A 226 17.86 11.26 1.00
N ARG A 227 18.77 10.87 0.10
CA ARG A 227 18.43 10.14 -1.13
C ARG A 227 19.11 8.78 -1.12
N MET A 228 18.38 7.74 -1.50
CA MET A 228 18.88 6.37 -1.51
C MET A 228 18.67 5.73 -2.88
N PRO A 229 19.70 5.02 -3.42
CA PRO A 229 19.53 4.21 -4.61
C PRO A 229 18.78 2.92 -4.27
N LEU A 230 17.64 2.68 -4.91
CA LEU A 230 16.78 1.51 -4.69
C LEU A 230 16.43 0.82 -6.02
N MET A 231 16.23 -0.49 -5.97
CA MET A 231 15.85 -1.33 -7.11
C MET A 231 15.06 -2.53 -6.58
N ASP A 232 14.05 -2.96 -7.32
CA ASP A 232 13.33 -4.22 -7.06
C ASP A 232 12.86 -4.36 -5.59
N THR A 233 12.36 -3.27 -5.00
CA THR A 233 12.10 -3.16 -3.56
C THR A 233 10.95 -2.21 -3.22
N ALA A 234 10.55 -2.21 -1.96
CA ALA A 234 9.54 -1.32 -1.40
C ALA A 234 10.11 -0.44 -0.28
N ILE A 235 9.52 0.73 -0.08
CA ILE A 235 9.84 1.69 0.98
C ILE A 235 8.54 2.35 1.46
N SER A 236 8.44 2.57 2.77
CA SER A 236 7.31 3.18 3.49
C SER A 236 7.89 4.06 4.59
#